data_AF-X1HJU5-F1
#
_entry.id   AF-X1HJU5-F1
#
_cell.length_a   1.000
_cell.length_b   1.000
_cell.length_c   1.000
_cell.angle_alpha   90.00
_cell.angle_beta   90.00
_cell.angle_gamma   90.00
#
_symmetry.space_group_name_H-M   'P 1'
#
loop_
_entity.id
_entity.type
_entity.pdbx_description
1 polymer ?
#
loop_
_entity_poly.entity_id
_entity_poly.type
_entity_poly.pdbx_seq_one_letter_code
_entity_poly.pdbx_strand_id
1 'polypeptide(L)'
;MQAIIAMHKPSGLPVYSQNYSSIMKGKNTLFSGFIQAVSIIGDEITRSDKKISKTKRTKDKLDFHKVVELDLKQFYCLILDVEELRTVLILKSKSSKRLKEILVHFSFAVYVKISERLKNWNNDIHSLDETMQPLVYEYFDIYYKDPFKVNIQESELLKYKKKLNLSKFEIHIMNTIFLLLKEKSHFKLMDILEKETDKNEDAIINATESLINFKLISPIK
;
A
#
# COMPACT_ATOMS: atom_id res chain seq x y z
N MET A 1 5.14 -1.84 -4.24
CA MET A 1 5.57 -0.64 -3.50
C MET A 1 7.10 -0.63 -3.35
N GLN A 2 7.75 0.51 -3.60
CA GLN A 2 9.20 0.71 -3.48
C GLN A 2 9.60 1.39 -2.17
N ALA A 3 8.79 2.33 -1.67
CA ALA A 3 8.99 2.97 -0.38
C ALA A 3 7.67 3.54 0.16
N ILE A 4 7.63 3.75 1.46
CA ILE A 4 6.59 4.51 2.17
C ILE A 4 7.26 5.58 3.02
N ILE A 5 6.71 6.78 2.98
CA ILE A 5 7.20 7.93 3.74
C ILE A 5 6.00 8.59 4.41
N ALA A 6 6.11 8.85 5.70
CA ALA A 6 5.20 9.74 6.41
C ALA A 6 5.95 11.03 6.76
N MET A 7 5.29 12.16 6.58
CA MET A 7 5.88 13.48 6.70
C MET A 7 4.99 14.37 7.56
N HIS A 8 5.62 15.23 8.35
CA HIS A 8 4.92 16.32 9.01
C HIS A 8 4.70 17.44 7.97
N LYS A 9 3.46 17.53 7.48
CA LYS A 9 3.06 18.36 6.33
C LYS A 9 3.48 19.84 6.46
N PRO A 10 3.29 20.53 7.60
CA PRO A 10 3.70 21.93 7.74
C PRO A 10 5.21 22.13 7.55
N SER A 11 6.03 21.21 8.07
CA SER A 11 7.50 21.32 8.01
C SER A 11 8.10 20.74 6.73
N GLY A 12 7.41 19.80 6.07
CA GLY A 12 7.96 19.03 4.95
C GLY A 12 9.03 17.99 5.35
N LEU A 13 9.26 17.79 6.65
CA LEU A 13 10.25 16.85 7.15
C LEU A 13 9.64 15.45 7.32
N PRO A 14 10.41 14.39 7.03
CA PRO A 14 9.97 13.02 7.24
C PRO A 14 9.91 12.72 8.75
N VAL A 15 8.83 12.07 9.18
CA VAL A 15 8.68 11.53 10.56
C VAL A 15 8.81 10.01 10.61
N TYR A 16 8.78 9.38 9.44
CA TYR A 16 8.99 7.95 9.26
C TYR A 16 9.30 7.67 7.80
N SER A 17 10.15 6.67 7.56
CA SER A 17 10.41 6.19 6.21
C SER A 17 10.83 4.73 6.19
N GLN A 18 10.24 3.94 5.30
CA GLN A 18 10.64 2.56 5.06
C GLN A 18 10.87 2.33 3.57
N ASN A 19 12.07 1.86 3.25
CA ASN A 19 12.52 1.59 1.90
C ASN A 19 12.52 0.08 1.64
N TYR A 20 11.90 -0.33 0.53
CA TYR A 20 11.87 -1.71 0.08
C TYR A 20 12.73 -1.97 -1.15
N SER A 21 13.21 -0.92 -1.82
CA SER A 21 14.18 -1.02 -2.91
C SER A 21 15.49 -0.32 -2.55
N SER A 22 16.60 -0.88 -3.03
CA SER A 22 17.94 -0.32 -2.86
C SER A 22 18.07 1.10 -3.43
N ILE A 23 17.28 1.43 -4.46
CA ILE A 23 17.33 2.72 -5.17
C ILE A 23 16.98 3.91 -4.26
N MET A 24 16.13 3.69 -3.25
CA MET A 24 15.63 4.73 -2.36
C MET A 24 16.38 4.81 -1.03
N LYS A 25 17.32 3.88 -0.77
CA LYS A 25 18.06 3.84 0.49
C LYS A 25 18.86 5.14 0.68
N GLY A 26 18.59 5.86 1.78
CA GLY A 26 19.30 7.09 2.14
C GLY A 26 18.85 8.36 1.41
N LYS A 27 17.81 8.33 0.56
CA LYS A 27 17.33 9.49 -0.21
C LYS A 27 16.03 10.11 0.31
N ASN A 28 15.59 9.71 1.50
CA ASN A 28 14.27 10.03 2.04
C ASN A 28 14.07 11.55 2.23
N THR A 29 15.07 12.25 2.76
CA THR A 29 15.02 13.71 2.97
C THR A 29 14.99 14.50 1.66
N LEU A 30 15.72 14.03 0.64
CA LEU A 30 15.69 14.65 -0.69
C LEU A 30 14.31 14.46 -1.33
N PHE A 31 13.73 13.27 -1.17
CA PHE A 31 12.41 12.97 -1.69
C PHE A 31 11.32 13.76 -0.95
N SER A 32 11.38 13.85 0.38
CA SER A 32 10.44 14.64 1.16
C SER A 32 10.47 16.12 0.74
N GLY A 33 11.67 16.68 0.53
CA GLY A 33 11.84 18.03 0.00
C GLY A 33 11.24 18.21 -1.40
N PHE A 34 11.46 17.25 -2.30
CA PHE A 34 10.85 17.25 -3.64
C PHE A 34 9.32 17.24 -3.57
N ILE A 35 8.73 16.35 -2.77
CA ILE A 35 7.27 16.27 -2.60
C ILE A 35 6.72 17.56 -2.01
N GLN A 36 7.41 18.14 -1.01
CA GLN A 36 7.01 19.41 -0.43
C GLN A 36 6.99 20.53 -1.49
N ALA A 37 8.03 20.61 -2.32
CA ALA A 37 8.11 21.60 -3.39
C ALA A 37 6.96 21.41 -4.41
N VAL A 38 6.71 20.18 -4.84
CA VAL A 38 5.59 19.87 -5.76
C VAL A 38 4.24 20.26 -5.15
N SER A 39 4.01 19.96 -3.88
CA SER A 39 2.78 20.34 -3.19
C SER A 39 2.59 21.86 -3.08
N ILE A 40 3.65 22.60 -2.72
CA ILE A 40 3.60 24.07 -2.64
C ILE A 40 3.26 24.68 -4.00
N ILE A 41 3.95 24.24 -5.06
CA ILE A 41 3.70 24.72 -6.43
C ILE A 41 2.28 24.39 -6.87
N GLY A 42 1.81 23.16 -6.61
CA GLY A 42 0.44 22.75 -6.93
C GLY A 42 -0.62 23.59 -6.22
N ASP A 43 -0.42 23.88 -4.93
CA ASP A 43 -1.31 24.75 -4.16
C ASP A 43 -1.34 26.18 -4.70
N GLU A 44 -0.19 26.71 -5.12
CA GLU A 44 -0.07 28.06 -5.67
C GLU A 44 -0.78 28.21 -7.02
N ILE A 45 -0.60 27.25 -7.92
CA ILE A 45 -1.31 27.19 -9.21
C ILE A 45 -2.84 27.09 -8.99
N THR A 46 -3.26 26.24 -8.05
CA THR A 46 -4.68 26.08 -7.72
C THR A 46 -5.28 27.34 -7.07
N ARG A 47 -4.47 28.12 -6.34
CA ARG A 47 -4.88 29.41 -5.75
C ARG A 47 -4.98 30.51 -6.80
N SER A 48 -4.12 30.52 -7.83
CA SER A 48 -4.28 31.43 -8.96
C SER A 48 -5.56 31.15 -9.76
N ASP A 49 -5.95 29.89 -9.94
CA ASP A 49 -7.19 29.52 -10.65
C ASP A 49 -8.47 29.79 -9.84
N LYS A 50 -8.39 29.72 -8.50
CA LYS A 50 -9.53 29.99 -7.61
C LYS A 50 -9.94 31.47 -7.51
N LYS A 51 -9.23 32.39 -8.14
CA LYS A 51 -9.76 33.76 -8.35
C LYS A 51 -10.94 33.80 -9.33
N ILE A 52 -11.27 32.70 -10.03
CA ILE A 52 -12.30 32.71 -11.08
C ILE A 52 -13.56 31.85 -10.78
N SER A 53 -13.57 30.91 -9.82
CA SER A 53 -14.81 30.15 -9.56
C SER A 53 -15.10 29.84 -8.09
N LYS A 54 -16.03 30.58 -7.50
CA LYS A 54 -16.76 30.19 -6.29
C LYS A 54 -17.88 29.21 -6.68
N THR A 55 -17.62 27.91 -6.64
CA THR A 55 -18.69 26.90 -6.75
C THR A 55 -18.82 26.13 -5.45
N LYS A 56 -20.07 26.08 -4.98
CA LYS A 56 -20.56 25.56 -3.69
C LYS A 56 -20.04 24.14 -3.39
N ARG A 57 -19.40 23.96 -2.23
CA ARG A 57 -19.19 22.64 -1.62
C ARG A 57 -20.52 22.15 -1.04
N THR A 58 -21.10 21.12 -1.66
CA THR A 58 -22.22 20.36 -1.11
C THR A 58 -21.74 19.50 0.05
N LYS A 59 -22.29 19.76 1.25
CA LYS A 59 -22.24 18.88 2.42
C LYS A 59 -23.12 17.67 2.12
N ASP A 60 -22.52 16.55 1.75
CA ASP A 60 -23.01 15.18 2.02
C ASP A 60 -22.16 14.17 1.22
N LYS A 61 -21.31 13.46 1.98
CA LYS A 61 -20.34 12.40 1.66
C LYS A 61 -19.01 12.77 2.28
N LEU A 62 -18.44 11.85 3.05
CA LEU A 62 -17.06 11.89 3.54
C LEU A 62 -16.16 12.37 2.37
N ASP A 63 -15.73 13.63 2.41
CA ASP A 63 -14.96 14.24 1.33
C ASP A 63 -13.53 13.69 1.47
N PHE A 64 -13.34 12.47 0.96
CA PHE A 64 -12.05 11.79 0.90
C PHE A 64 -11.03 12.80 0.41
N HIS A 65 -10.13 13.21 1.31
CA HIS A 65 -9.00 14.05 0.97
C HIS A 65 -8.34 13.39 -0.25
N LYS A 66 -8.33 14.12 -1.38
CA LYS A 66 -8.06 13.53 -2.69
C LYS A 66 -6.66 12.90 -2.66
N VAL A 67 -6.60 11.58 -2.83
CA VAL A 67 -5.33 10.90 -3.11
C VAL A 67 -4.82 11.46 -4.45
N VAL A 68 -3.68 12.14 -4.41
CA VAL A 68 -3.01 12.68 -5.59
C VAL A 68 -2.06 11.62 -6.11
N GLU A 69 -2.18 11.27 -7.39
CA GLU A 69 -1.25 10.38 -8.07
C GLU A 69 -0.38 11.19 -9.04
N LEU A 70 0.93 11.18 -8.83
CA LEU A 70 1.89 11.75 -9.76
C LEU A 70 2.47 10.63 -10.62
N ASP A 71 2.41 10.83 -11.93
CA ASP A 71 3.03 9.98 -12.93
C ASP A 71 4.37 10.60 -13.34
N LEU A 72 5.47 10.06 -12.80
CA LEU A 72 6.83 10.52 -13.11
C LEU A 72 7.52 9.44 -13.96
N LYS A 73 8.42 9.87 -14.86
CA LYS A 73 9.06 8.98 -15.85
C LYS A 73 9.71 7.71 -15.27
N GLN A 74 10.14 7.75 -14.00
CA GLN A 74 10.86 6.63 -13.37
C GLN A 74 10.07 5.91 -12.28
N PHE A 75 9.00 6.51 -11.76
CA PHE A 75 8.20 5.96 -10.67
C PHE A 75 6.85 6.68 -10.56
N TYR A 76 5.89 6.04 -9.92
CA TYR A 76 4.61 6.64 -9.57
C TYR A 76 4.61 7.04 -8.10
N CYS A 77 3.87 8.08 -7.76
CA CYS A 77 3.78 8.57 -6.39
C CYS A 77 2.31 8.75 -6.00
N LEU A 78 1.88 8.11 -4.91
CA LEU A 78 0.61 8.43 -4.26
C LEU A 78 0.86 9.33 -3.06
N ILE A 79 0.13 10.43 -2.99
CA ILE A 79 0.21 11.42 -1.91
C ILE A 79 -1.17 11.56 -1.30
N LEU A 80 -1.24 11.46 0.03
CA LEU A 80 -2.45 11.73 0.79
C LEU A 80 -2.12 12.61 1.99
N ASP A 81 -2.82 13.74 2.09
CA ASP A 81 -2.75 14.63 3.23
C ASP A 81 -3.93 14.35 4.18
N VAL A 82 -3.65 14.23 5.47
CA VAL A 82 -4.62 14.13 6.57
C VAL A 82 -4.16 15.08 7.67
N GLU A 83 -4.80 16.26 7.79
CA GLU A 83 -4.41 17.31 8.75
C GLU A 83 -2.90 17.62 8.68
N GLU A 84 -2.14 17.44 9.78
CA GLU A 84 -0.69 17.66 9.84
C GLU A 84 0.16 16.52 9.26
N LEU A 85 -0.46 15.41 8.84
CA LEU A 85 0.21 14.26 8.25
C LEU A 85 0.14 14.30 6.72
N ARG A 86 1.27 14.01 6.07
CA ARG A 86 1.32 13.63 4.66
C ARG A 86 1.91 12.24 4.53
N THR A 87 1.16 11.34 3.91
CA THR A 87 1.62 9.99 3.57
C THR A 87 1.95 9.92 2.10
N VAL A 88 3.09 9.32 1.78
CA VAL A 88 3.58 9.17 0.41
C VAL A 88 3.97 7.72 0.15
N LEU A 89 3.38 7.13 -0.89
CA LEU A 89 3.78 5.82 -1.42
C LEU A 89 4.52 6.00 -2.73
N ILE A 90 5.69 5.37 -2.83
CA ILE A 90 6.49 5.34 -4.05
C ILE A 90 6.32 3.98 -4.69
N LEU A 91 5.91 3.97 -5.96
CA LEU A 91 5.48 2.78 -6.68
C LEU A 91 6.27 2.62 -7.97
N LYS A 92 6.55 1.36 -8.33
CA LYS A 92 7.19 1.00 -9.61
C LYS A 92 6.20 1.11 -10.78
N SER A 93 4.91 0.93 -10.49
CA SER A 93 3.81 0.90 -11.45
C SER A 93 2.67 1.78 -10.97
N LYS A 94 1.76 2.10 -11.89
CA LYS A 94 0.54 2.86 -11.60
C LYS A 94 -0.25 2.18 -10.49
N SER A 95 -0.83 2.97 -9.60
CA SER A 95 -1.55 2.44 -8.45
C SER A 95 -2.89 1.80 -8.83
N SER A 96 -3.26 0.73 -8.13
CA SER A 96 -4.60 0.16 -8.21
C SER A 96 -5.60 0.95 -7.35
N LYS A 97 -6.90 0.80 -7.64
CA LYS A 97 -7.96 1.42 -6.84
C LYS A 97 -7.91 0.92 -5.39
N ARG A 98 -7.66 -0.38 -5.22
CA ARG A 98 -7.48 -1.02 -3.91
C ARG A 98 -6.36 -0.36 -3.12
N LEU A 99 -5.20 -0.11 -3.73
CA LEU A 99 -4.08 0.54 -3.05
C LEU A 99 -4.42 1.96 -2.59
N LYS A 100 -5.20 2.72 -3.35
CA LYS A 100 -5.67 4.05 -2.95
C LYS A 100 -6.59 3.99 -1.73
N GLU A 101 -7.48 3.00 -1.69
CA GLU A 101 -8.37 2.77 -0.53
C GLU A 101 -7.56 2.35 0.71
N ILE A 102 -6.60 1.43 0.57
CA ILE A 102 -5.67 1.05 1.64
C ILE A 102 -4.91 2.27 2.18
N LEU A 103 -4.37 3.12 1.29
CA LEU A 103 -3.64 4.33 1.68
C LEU A 103 -4.51 5.29 2.51
N VAL A 104 -5.78 5.43 2.16
CA VAL A 104 -6.74 6.24 2.93
C VAL A 104 -6.89 5.67 4.33
N HIS A 105 -7.24 4.39 4.47
CA HIS A 105 -7.45 3.78 5.76
C HIS A 105 -6.18 3.81 6.62
N PHE A 106 -5.04 3.49 6.03
CA PHE A 106 -3.73 3.57 6.68
C PHE A 106 -3.44 4.98 7.20
N SER A 107 -3.60 6.01 6.36
CA SER A 107 -3.25 7.39 6.75
C SER A 107 -4.15 7.92 7.88
N PHE A 108 -5.43 7.56 7.87
CA PHE A 108 -6.33 7.86 9.00
C PHE A 108 -5.93 7.11 10.27
N ALA A 109 -5.66 5.81 10.18
CA ALA A 109 -5.24 5.00 11.33
C ALA A 109 -3.93 5.51 11.95
N VAL A 110 -2.97 5.90 11.11
CA VAL A 110 -1.74 6.58 11.54
C VAL A 110 -2.09 7.87 12.25
N TYR A 111 -2.82 8.79 11.61
CA TYR A 111 -3.13 10.09 12.17
C TYR A 111 -3.80 9.99 13.54
N VAL A 112 -4.77 9.06 13.70
CA VAL A 112 -5.40 8.81 15.00
C VAL A 112 -4.38 8.46 16.09
N LYS A 113 -3.36 7.64 15.78
CA LYS A 113 -2.32 7.25 16.75
C LYS A 113 -1.28 8.32 17.03
N ILE A 114 -0.97 9.21 16.07
CA ILE A 114 0.18 10.13 16.16
C ILE A 114 -0.19 11.62 16.18
N SER A 115 -1.48 11.98 16.06
CA SER A 115 -1.93 13.36 15.91
C SER A 115 -1.42 14.31 16.99
N GLU A 116 -1.45 13.92 18.27
CA GLU A 116 -0.91 14.75 19.36
C GLU A 116 0.60 15.00 19.24
N ARG A 117 1.34 13.98 18.80
CA ARG A 117 2.80 14.09 18.57
C ARG A 117 3.11 14.95 17.35
N LEU A 118 2.28 14.90 16.31
CA LEU A 118 2.43 15.77 15.14
C LEU A 118 2.15 17.24 15.48
N LYS A 119 1.12 17.52 16.30
CA LYS A 119 0.81 18.90 16.73
C LYS A 119 1.91 19.53 17.58
N ASN A 120 2.57 18.72 18.41
CA ASN A 120 3.67 19.14 19.28
C ASN A 120 5.03 18.69 18.73
N TRP A 121 5.16 18.53 17.41
CA TRP A 121 6.33 17.90 16.83
C TRP A 121 7.59 18.74 17.03
N ASN A 122 8.62 18.11 17.59
CA ASN A 122 9.88 18.73 18.00
C ASN A 122 11.01 18.54 16.98
N ASN A 123 10.67 18.28 15.72
CA ASN A 123 11.60 17.96 14.64
C ASN A 123 12.37 16.63 14.78
N ASP A 124 11.93 15.72 15.65
CA ASP A 124 12.52 14.37 15.72
C ASP A 124 12.05 13.50 14.55
N ILE A 125 13.01 13.13 13.69
CA ILE A 125 12.84 12.41 12.41
C ILE A 125 12.49 10.93 12.60
N HIS A 126 12.76 10.34 13.78
CA HIS A 126 12.60 8.90 14.03
C HIS A 126 11.70 8.56 15.23
N SER A 127 11.18 9.57 15.93
CA SER A 127 10.33 9.40 17.12
C SER A 127 9.09 8.52 16.94
N LEU A 128 8.68 8.23 15.71
CA LEU A 128 7.44 7.51 15.40
C LEU A 128 7.66 6.12 14.79
N ASP A 129 8.91 5.67 14.60
CA ASP A 129 9.21 4.40 13.92
C ASP A 129 8.51 3.21 14.58
N GLU A 130 8.56 3.11 15.92
CA GLU A 130 7.91 2.04 16.69
C GLU A 130 6.38 2.02 16.54
N THR A 131 5.76 3.19 16.34
CA THR A 131 4.30 3.29 16.16
C THR A 131 3.88 3.03 14.72
N MET A 132 4.70 3.47 13.76
CA MET A 132 4.44 3.39 12.33
C MET A 132 4.64 1.98 11.79
N GLN A 133 5.72 1.32 12.17
CA GLN A 133 6.09 0.02 11.60
C GLN A 133 4.98 -1.05 11.73
N PRO A 134 4.33 -1.24 12.90
CA PRO A 134 3.22 -2.20 13.01
C PRO A 134 2.04 -1.86 12.10
N LEU A 135 1.68 -0.58 11.98
CA LEU A 135 0.59 -0.13 11.09
C LEU A 135 0.94 -0.37 9.62
N VAL A 136 2.20 -0.16 9.24
CA VAL A 136 2.66 -0.40 7.86
C VAL A 136 2.54 -1.88 7.52
N TYR A 137 2.89 -2.78 8.44
CA TYR A 137 2.69 -4.23 8.26
C TYR A 137 1.22 -4.63 8.22
N GLU A 138 0.38 -4.03 9.07
CA GLU A 138 -1.05 -4.32 9.16
C GLU A 138 -1.80 -3.94 7.88
N TYR A 139 -1.46 -2.81 7.25
CA TYR A 139 -2.24 -2.26 6.13
C TYR A 139 -1.68 -2.59 4.75
N PHE A 140 -0.36 -2.64 4.57
CA PHE A 140 0.24 -2.85 3.25
C PHE A 140 0.60 -4.30 2.97
N ASP A 141 0.12 -5.20 3.81
CA ASP A 141 0.29 -6.66 3.72
C ASP A 141 1.69 -7.06 3.21
N ILE A 142 2.72 -6.45 3.79
CA ILE A 142 4.10 -6.69 3.36
C ILE A 142 4.50 -8.15 3.59
N TYR A 143 3.75 -8.86 4.45
CA TYR A 143 3.83 -10.31 4.64
C TYR A 143 3.54 -11.11 3.37
N TYR A 144 2.96 -10.53 2.31
CA TYR A 144 2.90 -11.19 1.01
C TYR A 144 4.29 -11.38 0.35
N LYS A 145 5.34 -10.75 0.88
CA LYS A 145 6.74 -11.05 0.51
C LYS A 145 7.31 -12.25 1.24
N ASP A 146 6.67 -12.68 2.32
CA ASP A 146 7.11 -13.81 3.12
C ASP A 146 6.78 -15.12 2.39
N PRO A 147 7.55 -16.20 2.62
CA PRO A 147 7.24 -17.49 2.06
C PRO A 147 5.96 -18.06 2.69
N PHE A 148 5.14 -18.70 1.86
CA PHE A 148 3.91 -19.38 2.22
C PHE A 148 4.07 -20.88 2.03
N LYS A 149 3.29 -21.62 2.83
CA LYS A 149 3.06 -23.05 2.67
C LYS A 149 1.60 -23.35 2.34
N VAL A 150 1.39 -24.48 1.67
CA VAL A 150 0.05 -25.04 1.44
C VAL A 150 -0.25 -26.04 2.56
N ASN A 151 -1.47 -25.99 3.10
CA ASN A 151 -1.92 -26.81 4.22
C ASN A 151 -2.70 -28.07 3.78
N ILE A 152 -2.89 -28.26 2.48
CA ILE A 152 -3.64 -29.37 1.88
C ILE A 152 -2.82 -30.06 0.78
N GLN A 153 -3.15 -31.30 0.46
CA GLN A 153 -2.58 -31.97 -0.72
C GLN A 153 -3.33 -31.61 -2.01
N GLU A 154 -2.66 -31.72 -3.15
CA GLU A 154 -3.26 -31.46 -4.48
C GLU A 154 -4.51 -32.33 -4.74
N SER A 155 -4.46 -33.59 -4.31
CA SER A 155 -5.58 -34.55 -4.41
C SER A 155 -6.82 -34.13 -3.60
N GLU A 156 -6.66 -33.31 -2.57
CA GLU A 156 -7.73 -32.87 -1.69
C GLU A 156 -8.47 -31.64 -2.23
N LEU A 157 -7.92 -30.94 -3.23
CA LEU A 157 -8.46 -29.67 -3.73
C LEU A 157 -9.93 -29.79 -4.19
N LEU A 158 -10.31 -30.90 -4.82
CA LEU A 158 -11.69 -31.15 -5.27
C LEU A 158 -12.68 -31.27 -4.10
N LYS A 159 -12.24 -31.82 -2.96
CA LYS A 159 -13.03 -31.90 -1.73
C LYS A 159 -13.25 -30.52 -1.14
N TYR A 160 -12.19 -29.71 -1.07
CA TYR A 160 -12.26 -28.34 -0.57
C TYR A 160 -13.05 -27.41 -1.48
N LYS A 161 -12.99 -27.60 -2.81
CA LYS A 161 -13.82 -26.88 -3.77
C LYS A 161 -15.30 -26.95 -3.40
N LYS A 162 -15.81 -28.16 -3.12
CA LYS A 162 -17.21 -28.36 -2.74
C LYS A 162 -17.51 -27.84 -1.34
N LYS A 163 -16.61 -28.09 -0.38
CA LYS A 163 -16.80 -27.74 1.03
C LYS A 163 -16.80 -26.22 1.28
N LEU A 164 -15.91 -25.49 0.61
CA LEU A 164 -15.69 -24.06 0.81
C LEU A 164 -16.29 -23.20 -0.32
N ASN A 165 -16.93 -23.83 -1.30
CA ASN A 165 -17.48 -23.19 -2.49
C ASN A 165 -16.45 -22.31 -3.24
N LEU A 166 -15.25 -22.87 -3.46
CA LEU A 166 -14.17 -22.14 -4.12
C LEU A 166 -14.58 -21.77 -5.56
N SER A 167 -14.36 -20.51 -5.92
CA SER A 167 -14.52 -19.98 -7.26
C SER A 167 -13.55 -20.66 -8.24
N LYS A 168 -13.88 -20.57 -9.54
CA LYS A 168 -12.98 -21.05 -10.61
C LYS A 168 -11.60 -20.39 -10.53
N PHE A 169 -11.56 -19.13 -10.09
CA PHE A 169 -10.32 -18.38 -10.02
C PHE A 169 -9.46 -18.79 -8.81
N GLU A 170 -10.06 -19.02 -7.65
CA GLU A 170 -9.32 -19.55 -6.49
C GLU A 170 -8.75 -20.96 -6.76
N ILE A 171 -9.49 -21.80 -7.47
CA ILE A 171 -8.99 -23.12 -7.90
C ILE A 171 -7.80 -22.96 -8.86
N HIS A 172 -7.90 -22.02 -9.80
CA HIS A 172 -6.81 -21.71 -10.71
C HIS A 172 -5.55 -21.29 -9.95
N ILE A 173 -5.68 -20.35 -8.99
CA ILE A 173 -4.54 -19.92 -8.16
C ILE A 173 -3.95 -21.07 -7.35
N MET A 174 -4.78 -21.95 -6.77
CA MET A 174 -4.29 -23.15 -6.08
C MET A 174 -3.50 -24.07 -7.01
N ASN A 175 -3.96 -24.29 -8.25
CA ASN A 175 -3.22 -25.09 -9.23
C ASN A 175 -1.86 -24.45 -9.58
N THR A 176 -1.83 -23.12 -9.76
CA THR A 176 -0.57 -22.38 -9.97
C THR A 176 0.38 -22.54 -8.78
N ILE A 177 -0.13 -22.48 -7.55
CA ILE A 177 0.66 -22.72 -6.34
C ILE A 177 1.22 -24.15 -6.31
N PHE A 178 0.41 -25.17 -6.61
CA PHE A 178 0.89 -26.56 -6.67
C PHE A 178 1.98 -26.75 -7.71
N LEU A 179 1.87 -26.09 -8.87
CA LEU A 179 2.92 -26.09 -9.89
C LEU A 179 4.22 -25.44 -9.39
N LEU A 180 4.14 -24.31 -8.68
CA LEU A 180 5.31 -23.66 -8.07
C LEU A 180 5.98 -24.56 -7.02
N LEU A 181 5.20 -25.30 -6.25
CA LEU A 181 5.70 -26.18 -5.19
C LEU A 181 6.30 -27.50 -5.69
N LYS A 182 6.15 -27.84 -6.99
CA LYS A 182 6.91 -28.96 -7.58
C LYS A 182 8.41 -28.65 -7.66
N GLU A 183 8.76 -27.37 -7.75
CA GLU A 183 10.14 -26.89 -7.90
C GLU A 183 10.72 -26.31 -6.61
N LYS A 184 9.86 -25.87 -5.67
CA LYS A 184 10.25 -25.18 -4.43
C LYS A 184 9.51 -25.75 -3.22
N SER A 185 10.12 -25.73 -2.04
CA SER A 185 9.45 -26.15 -0.79
C SER A 185 8.42 -25.13 -0.27
N HIS A 186 8.50 -23.88 -0.73
CA HIS A 186 7.62 -22.77 -0.37
C HIS A 186 7.44 -21.83 -1.57
N PHE A 187 6.42 -20.97 -1.54
CA PHE A 187 6.18 -19.97 -2.59
C PHE A 187 5.98 -18.58 -1.97
N LYS A 188 6.25 -17.51 -2.73
CA LYS A 188 5.92 -16.13 -2.37
C LYS A 188 4.78 -15.64 -3.27
N LEU A 189 4.04 -14.60 -2.86
CA LEU A 189 3.02 -14.02 -3.73
C LEU A 189 3.61 -13.57 -5.08
N MET A 190 4.83 -13.01 -5.06
CA MET A 190 5.52 -12.59 -6.29
C MET A 190 5.72 -13.75 -7.27
N ASP A 191 5.95 -14.98 -6.79
CA ASP A 191 6.08 -16.15 -7.67
C ASP A 191 4.76 -16.43 -8.43
N ILE A 192 3.61 -16.16 -7.80
CA ILE A 192 2.29 -16.31 -8.44
C ILE A 192 2.08 -15.17 -9.46
N LEU A 193 2.39 -13.93 -9.08
CA LEU A 193 2.24 -12.76 -9.96
C LEU A 193 3.13 -12.87 -11.21
N GLU A 194 4.35 -13.36 -11.06
CA GLU A 194 5.28 -13.60 -12.18
C GLU A 194 4.79 -14.70 -13.13
N LYS A 195 4.04 -15.69 -12.63
CA LYS A 195 3.49 -16.79 -13.43
C LYS A 195 2.15 -16.45 -14.08
N GLU A 196 1.41 -15.50 -13.53
CA GLU A 196 0.08 -15.07 -13.97
C GLU A 196 0.12 -13.68 -14.64
N THR A 197 1.04 -13.48 -15.59
CA THR A 197 1.35 -12.18 -16.20
C THR A 197 0.17 -11.46 -16.86
N ASP A 198 -0.84 -12.18 -17.32
CA ASP A 198 -1.96 -11.64 -18.11
C ASP A 198 -3.18 -11.28 -17.26
N LYS A 199 -3.09 -11.41 -15.93
CA LYS A 199 -4.23 -11.25 -15.03
C LYS A 199 -4.11 -10.04 -14.13
N ASN A 200 -5.26 -9.53 -13.72
CA ASN A 200 -5.35 -8.42 -12.78
C ASN A 200 -4.71 -8.80 -11.43
N GLU A 201 -3.63 -8.12 -11.05
CA GLU A 201 -2.93 -8.32 -9.78
C GLU A 201 -3.88 -8.27 -8.58
N ASP A 202 -4.86 -7.35 -8.57
CA ASP A 202 -5.84 -7.25 -7.49
C ASP A 202 -6.70 -8.51 -7.40
N ALA A 203 -7.05 -9.14 -8.54
CA ALA A 203 -7.81 -10.37 -8.54
C ALA A 203 -6.98 -11.51 -7.93
N ILE A 204 -5.69 -11.61 -8.28
CA ILE A 204 -4.77 -12.62 -7.75
C ILE A 204 -4.62 -12.45 -6.23
N ILE A 205 -4.45 -11.21 -5.77
CA ILE A 205 -4.36 -10.88 -4.35
C ILE A 205 -5.66 -11.29 -3.64
N ASN A 206 -6.83 -10.89 -4.15
CA ASN A 206 -8.12 -11.24 -3.55
C ASN A 206 -8.32 -12.76 -3.45
N ALA A 207 -7.96 -13.51 -4.50
CA ALA A 207 -8.03 -14.96 -4.46
C ALA A 207 -7.07 -15.56 -3.43
N THR A 208 -5.84 -15.03 -3.34
CA THR A 208 -4.86 -15.47 -2.34
C THR A 208 -5.35 -15.20 -0.92
N GLU A 209 -5.96 -14.04 -0.68
CA GLU A 209 -6.59 -13.68 0.59
C GLU A 209 -7.72 -14.62 0.98
N SER A 210 -8.61 -14.94 0.03
CA SER A 210 -9.63 -15.96 0.26
C SER A 210 -9.01 -17.28 0.68
N LEU A 211 -7.96 -17.73 -0.01
CA LEU A 211 -7.28 -18.99 0.31
C LEU A 211 -6.62 -18.98 1.70
N ILE A 212 -6.08 -17.83 2.14
CA ILE A 212 -5.58 -17.63 3.50
C ILE A 212 -6.72 -17.69 4.52
N ASN A 213 -7.83 -16.98 4.26
CA ASN A 213 -9.01 -16.96 5.12
C ASN A 213 -9.62 -18.36 5.27
N PHE A 214 -9.60 -19.16 4.20
CA PHE A 214 -9.99 -20.56 4.19
C PHE A 214 -8.96 -21.50 4.82
N LYS A 215 -7.82 -20.98 5.27
CA LYS A 215 -6.69 -21.71 5.85
C LYS A 215 -6.09 -22.77 4.92
N LEU A 216 -6.25 -22.61 3.61
CA LEU A 216 -5.66 -23.51 2.61
C LEU A 216 -4.18 -23.21 2.39
N ILE A 217 -3.78 -21.96 2.59
CA ILE A 217 -2.39 -21.51 2.60
C ILE A 217 -2.13 -20.69 3.87
N SER A 218 -0.87 -20.63 4.29
CA SER A 218 -0.46 -19.83 5.45
C SER A 218 0.98 -19.34 5.34
N PRO A 219 1.29 -18.16 5.89
CA PRO A 219 2.66 -17.66 5.96
C PRO A 219 3.54 -18.58 6.84
N ILE A 220 4.78 -18.77 6.43
CA ILE A 220 5.82 -19.45 7.20
C ILE A 220 6.50 -18.38 8.05
N LYS A 221 6.23 -18.38 9.36
CA LYS A 221 6.91 -17.52 10.33
C LYS A 221 8.31 -18.04 10.63
#